data_AF-A0A178A6J5-F1
#
_entry.id   AF-A0A178A6J5-F1
#
_cell.length_a   1.000
_cell.length_b   1.000
_cell.length_c   1.000
_cell.angle_alpha   90.00
_cell.angle_beta   90.00
_cell.angle_gamma   90.00
#
_symmetry.space_group_name_H-M   'P 1'
#
loop_
_entity.id
_entity.type
_entity.pdbx_description
1 polymer ?
#
loop_
_entity_poly.entity_id
_entity_poly.type
_entity_poly.pdbx_seq_one_letter_code
_entity_poly.pdbx_strand_id
1 'polypeptide(L)'
;MNQTHEQVINKTDLHFFRYCQDLYGINRGVYNTIEQWFYNKDILNIVDRRKYILCFLEFVYGNEKGDGKFGKEGLVNKLKRFWERLDTQME
;
A
#
# COMPACT_ATOMS: atom_id res chain seq x y z
N MET A 1 14.61 14.02 3.48
CA MET A 1 15.63 13.01 3.11
C MET A 1 14.97 12.05 2.13
N ASN A 2 15.47 11.97 0.90
CA ASN A 2 14.94 11.04 -0.11
C ASN A 2 15.47 9.64 0.19
N GLN A 3 14.65 8.79 0.82
CA GLN A 3 14.98 7.38 1.03
C GLN A 3 14.66 6.60 -0.25
N THR A 4 15.48 5.62 -0.60
CA THR A 4 15.18 4.74 -1.74
C THR A 4 14.07 3.75 -1.37
N HIS A 5 13.33 3.24 -2.36
CA HIS A 5 12.26 2.25 -2.15
C HIS A 5 12.75 1.03 -1.35
N GLU A 6 13.95 0.52 -1.65
CA GLU A 6 14.57 -0.60 -0.93
C GLU A 6 14.86 -0.28 0.55
N GLN A 7 15.30 0.95 0.85
CA GLN A 7 15.54 1.36 2.23
C GLN A 7 14.25 1.47 3.04
N VAL A 8 13.13 1.77 2.40
CA VAL A 8 11.81 1.85 3.05
C VAL A 8 11.26 0.46 3.33
N ILE A 9 11.27 -0.42 2.33
CA ILE A 9 10.69 -1.77 2.44
C ILE A 9 11.37 -2.62 3.51
N ASN A 10 12.66 -2.39 3.80
CA ASN A 10 13.42 -3.13 4.81
C ASN A 10 13.35 -2.54 6.23
N LYS A 11 12.55 -1.48 6.45
CA LYS A 11 12.36 -0.91 7.79
C LYS A 11 11.67 -1.89 8.75
N THR A 12 11.75 -1.64 10.06
CA THR A 12 10.89 -2.37 11.01
C THR A 12 9.42 -2.04 10.76
N ASP A 13 8.49 -2.90 11.20
CA ASP A 13 7.05 -2.73 10.95
C ASP A 13 6.54 -1.34 11.34
N LEU A 14 6.96 -0.85 12.52
CA LEU A 14 6.58 0.49 12.98
C LEU A 14 7.08 1.59 12.05
N HIS A 15 8.32 1.50 11.58
CA HIS A 15 8.90 2.53 10.71
C HIS A 15 8.36 2.48 9.29
N PHE A 16 8.05 1.29 8.78
CA PHE A 16 7.36 1.14 7.50
C PHE A 16 5.93 1.70 7.57
N PHE A 17 5.18 1.36 8.62
CA PHE A 17 3.85 1.95 8.85
C PHE A 17 3.92 3.47 8.96
N ARG A 18 4.86 4.02 9.75
CA ARG A 18 5.02 5.47 9.88
C ARG A 18 5.34 6.14 8.55
N TYR A 19 6.18 5.52 7.73
CA TYR A 19 6.42 6.02 6.37
C TYR A 19 5.13 6.12 5.56
N CYS A 20 4.31 5.07 5.56
CA CYS A 20 3.02 5.09 4.85
C CYS A 20 2.04 6.11 5.46
N GLN A 21 2.04 6.27 6.78
CA GLN A 21 1.22 7.25 7.50
C GLN A 21 1.63 8.68 7.16
N ASP A 22 2.93 8.98 7.18
CA ASP A 22 3.46 10.33 6.94
C ASP A 22 3.31 10.76 5.48
N LEU A 23 3.43 9.81 4.54
CA LEU A 23 3.34 10.10 3.11
C LEU A 23 1.90 10.12 2.60
N TYR A 24 1.06 9.18 3.04
CA TYR A 24 -0.29 8.99 2.48
C TYR A 24 -1.43 9.36 3.44
N GLY A 25 -1.12 9.78 4.67
CA GLY A 25 -2.12 10.16 5.68
C GLY A 25 -2.95 8.99 6.21
N ILE A 26 -2.60 7.75 5.89
CA ILE A 26 -3.40 6.58 6.28
C ILE A 26 -3.23 6.27 7.77
N ASN A 27 -4.33 5.87 8.42
CA ASN A 27 -4.29 5.41 9.80
C ASN A 27 -3.95 3.92 9.90
N ARG A 28 -3.70 3.43 11.12
CA ARG A 28 -3.33 2.02 11.38
C ARG A 28 -4.41 1.03 10.92
N GLY A 29 -5.69 1.35 11.06
CA GLY A 29 -6.79 0.47 10.65
C GLY A 29 -6.82 0.27 9.13
N VAL A 30 -6.65 1.36 8.37
CA VAL A 30 -6.50 1.31 6.92
C VAL A 30 -5.28 0.49 6.52
N TYR A 31 -4.11 0.80 7.10
CA TYR A 31 -2.87 0.07 6.81
C TYR A 31 -3.05 -1.43 7.03
N ASN A 32 -3.58 -1.83 8.19
CA ASN A 32 -3.80 -3.23 8.52
C ASN A 32 -4.78 -3.89 7.53
N THR A 33 -5.82 -3.19 7.09
CA THR A 33 -6.78 -3.73 6.11
C THR A 33 -6.10 -3.99 4.76
N ILE A 34 -5.24 -3.08 4.30
CA ILE A 34 -4.45 -3.25 3.07
C ILE A 34 -3.49 -4.44 3.23
N GLU A 35 -2.75 -4.49 4.33
CA GLU A 35 -1.75 -5.52 4.61
C GLU A 35 -2.39 -6.91 4.67
N GLN A 36 -3.51 -7.05 5.39
CA GLN A 36 -4.28 -8.30 5.44
C GLN A 36 -4.88 -8.67 4.08
N TRP A 37 -5.32 -7.71 3.29
CA TRP A 37 -5.85 -7.99 1.96
C TRP A 37 -4.79 -8.64 1.05
N PHE A 38 -3.56 -8.13 1.04
CA PHE A 38 -2.47 -8.73 0.26
C PHE A 38 -1.98 -10.05 0.84
N TYR A 39 -1.98 -10.20 2.16
CA TYR A 39 -1.70 -11.49 2.80
C TYR A 39 -2.70 -12.58 2.35
N ASN A 40 -3.99 -12.23 2.27
CA ASN A 40 -5.04 -13.13 1.79
C ASN A 40 -4.98 -13.44 0.28
N LYS A 41 -4.09 -12.77 -0.46
CA LYS A 41 -3.76 -13.06 -1.86
C LYS A 41 -2.47 -13.87 -2.01
N ASP A 42 -2.08 -14.58 -0.95
CA ASP A 42 -0.87 -15.41 -0.88
C ASP A 42 0.45 -14.64 -1.04
N ILE A 43 0.45 -13.32 -0.83
CA ILE A 43 1.68 -12.52 -0.78
C ILE A 43 2.30 -12.64 0.63
N LEU A 44 2.85 -13.82 0.90
CA LEU A 44 3.38 -14.20 2.22
C LEU A 44 4.70 -13.50 2.56
N ASN A 45 5.56 -13.31 1.56
CA ASN A 45 6.83 -12.63 1.73
C ASN A 45 6.59 -11.16 2.15
N ILE A 46 7.14 -10.76 3.29
CA ILE A 46 6.92 -9.43 3.87
C ILE A 46 7.47 -8.31 2.97
N VAL A 47 8.61 -8.53 2.32
CA VAL A 47 9.23 -7.55 1.41
C VAL A 47 8.32 -7.35 0.20
N ASP A 48 7.81 -8.43 -0.38
CA ASP A 48 6.91 -8.33 -1.53
C ASP A 48 5.57 -7.71 -1.14
N ARG A 49 4.98 -8.10 -0.01
CA ARG A 49 3.75 -7.49 0.49
C ARG A 49 3.89 -5.99 0.71
N ARG A 50 5.03 -5.55 1.23
CA ARG A 50 5.34 -4.11 1.40
C ARG A 50 5.50 -3.39 0.06
N LYS A 51 6.07 -4.03 -0.97
CA LYS A 51 6.05 -3.47 -2.33
C LYS A 51 4.62 -3.28 -2.82
N TYR A 52 3.77 -4.30 -2.70
CA TYR A 52 2.35 -4.20 -3.09
C TYR A 52 1.61 -3.10 -2.33
N ILE A 53 1.84 -2.95 -1.02
CA ILE A 53 1.27 -1.84 -0.23
C ILE A 53 1.69 -0.48 -0.80
N LEU A 54 2.98 -0.29 -1.10
CA LEU A 54 3.47 0.96 -1.66
C LEU A 54 2.89 1.22 -3.05
N CYS A 55 2.93 0.24 -3.96
CA CYS A 55 2.34 0.35 -5.29
C CYS A 55 0.85 0.66 -5.24
N PHE A 56 0.11 0.06 -4.29
CA PHE A 56 -1.30 0.35 -4.09
C PHE A 56 -1.53 1.79 -3.63
N LEU A 57 -0.76 2.26 -2.65
CA LEU A 57 -0.90 3.63 -2.14
C LEU A 57 -0.51 4.66 -3.21
N GLU A 58 0.53 4.39 -4.00
CA GLU A 58 0.90 5.19 -5.16
C GLU A 58 -0.18 5.16 -6.25
N PHE A 59 -0.82 4.01 -6.51
CA PHE A 59 -1.97 3.94 -7.42
C PHE A 59 -3.16 4.79 -6.94
N VAL A 60 -3.38 4.89 -5.62
CA VAL A 60 -4.51 5.63 -5.05
C VAL A 60 -4.25 7.14 -4.99
N TYR A 61 -3.04 7.55 -4.62
CA TYR A 61 -2.70 8.95 -4.31
C TYR A 61 -1.73 9.59 -5.30
N GLY A 62 -1.15 8.81 -6.23
CA GLY A 62 -0.10 9.26 -7.14
C GLY A 62 1.21 9.54 -6.42
N ASN A 63 1.99 10.47 -6.99
CA ASN A 63 3.27 10.95 -6.42
C ASN A 63 3.09 12.03 -5.35
N GLU A 64 1.85 12.37 -5.00
CA GLU A 64 1.54 13.42 -4.04
C GLU A 64 1.28 12.86 -2.64
N LYS A 65 1.34 13.72 -1.63
CA LYS A 65 0.94 13.33 -0.28
C LYS A 65 -0.56 13.02 -0.27
N GLY A 66 -0.89 11.79 0.15
CA GLY A 66 -2.28 11.37 0.29
C GLY A 66 -2.98 12.06 1.48
N ASP A 67 -4.32 12.12 1.43
CA ASP A 67 -5.16 12.70 2.50
C ASP A 67 -5.69 11.64 3.48
N GLY A 68 -5.28 10.37 3.29
CA GLY A 68 -5.69 9.23 4.10
C GLY A 68 -7.13 8.74 3.89
N LYS A 69 -7.89 9.36 2.98
CA LYS A 69 -9.34 9.11 2.83
C LYS A 69 -9.64 8.34 1.54
N PHE A 70 -10.43 7.28 1.66
CA PHE A 70 -10.83 6.43 0.53
C PHE A 70 -12.16 6.84 -0.13
N GLY A 71 -12.81 7.90 0.37
CA GLY A 71 -14.03 8.46 -0.21
C GLY A 71 -15.20 7.47 -0.34
N LYS A 72 -16.14 7.78 -1.24
CA LYS A 72 -17.36 6.98 -1.48
C LYS A 72 -17.08 5.60 -2.08
N GLU A 73 -15.98 5.45 -2.81
CA GLU A 73 -15.65 4.17 -3.44
C GLU A 73 -15.15 3.13 -2.44
N GLY A 74 -14.61 3.55 -1.29
CA GLY A 74 -14.20 2.66 -0.21
C GLY A 74 -12.88 1.91 -0.50
N LEU A 75 -12.19 1.52 0.58
CA LEU A 75 -10.87 0.90 0.50
C LEU A 75 -10.85 -0.41 -0.30
N VAL A 76 -11.80 -1.31 -0.04
CA VAL A 76 -11.84 -2.64 -0.66
C VAL A 76 -12.05 -2.57 -2.17
N ASN A 77 -12.87 -1.63 -2.66
CA ASN A 77 -13.09 -1.50 -4.10
C ASN A 77 -11.84 -0.97 -4.81
N LYS A 78 -11.09 -0.05 -4.18
CA LYS A 78 -9.80 0.38 -4.73
C LYS A 78 -8.78 -0.77 -4.78
N LEU A 79 -8.75 -1.62 -3.75
CA LEU A 79 -7.89 -2.81 -3.73
C LEU A 79 -8.24 -3.77 -4.88
N LYS A 80 -9.52 -4.04 -5.12
CA LYS A 80 -9.97 -4.87 -6.25
C LYS A 80 -9.53 -4.29 -7.59
N ARG A 81 -9.80 -3.01 -7.85
CA ARG A 81 -9.41 -2.34 -9.10
C ARG A 81 -7.90 -2.36 -9.33
N PHE A 82 -7.12 -2.17 -8.26
CA PHE A 82 -5.66 -2.27 -8.33
C PHE A 82 -5.22 -3.68 -8.73
N TRP A 83 -5.83 -4.71 -8.14
CA TRP A 83 -5.50 -6.10 -8.44
C TRP A 83 -5.89 -6.51 -9.85
N GLU A 84 -7.10 -6.17 -10.30
CA GLU A 84 -7.56 -6.42 -11.66
C GLU A 84 -6.61 -5.79 -12.69
N ARG A 85 -6.11 -4.58 -12.41
CA ARG A 85 -5.13 -3.91 -13.27
C ARG A 85 -3.79 -4.65 -13.33
N LEU A 86 -3.34 -5.27 -12.23
CA LEU A 86 -2.10 -6.05 -12.21
C LEU A 86 -2.24 -7.34 -13.00
N ASP A 87 -3.35 -8.05 -12.83
CA ASP A 87 -3.63 -9.30 -13.55
C ASP A 87 -3.67 -9.06 -15.07
N THR A 88 -4.29 -7.94 -15.52
CA THR A 88 -4.38 -7.58 -16.94
C THR A 88 -3.03 -7.19 -17.59
N GLN A 89 -1.97 -6.96 -16.81
CA GLN A 89 -0.63 -6.63 -17.32
C GLN A 89 0.29 -7.86 -17.43
N MET A 90 -0.22 -9.04 -17.04
CA MET A 90 0.52 -10.31 -17.07
C MET A 90 0.03 -11.27 -18.17
N GLU A 91 -0.91 -10.84 -19.02
CA GLU A 91 -1.40 -11.53 -20.22
C GLU A 91 -0.84 -10.91 -21.51
#